data_AF-A0A1G7DCB1-F1
#
_entry.id   AF-A0A1G7DCB1-F1
#
_cell.length_a   1.000
_cell.length_b   1.000
_cell.length_c   1.000
_cell.angle_alpha   90.00
_cell.angle_beta   90.00
_cell.angle_gamma   90.00
#
_symmetry.space_group_name_H-M   'P 1'
#
loop_
_entity.id
_entity.type
_entity.pdbx_description
1 polymer ?
#
loop_
_entity_poly.entity_id
_entity_poly.type
_entity_poly.pdbx_seq_one_letter_code
_entity_poly.pdbx_strand_id
1 'polypeptide(L)'
;MTNTLGTSQGQPPMAEAAPTAHEAPFRTPRLGEPAIPFRVRTTMGERNLADYRGRWLLLFSHPADFTPVCTSEFIAFARAHGRFRALSCELLGLSVDSLFAHLAWVRSIEAELSVTIPFPIAEDISMAMARAYGMIHPGDASTATVRGSFLIDPAGVIRMLAYYPMTTGRSIEELLRTLSALQESDASGVSTPADWKPGEEGVLPPPLTVQDAEARKAGGAPAWYYQPQAGAKR
;
A
#
# COMPACT_ATOMS: atom_id res chain seq x y z
N MET A 1 51.77 42.86 47.63
CA MET A 1 51.94 43.15 46.19
C MET A 1 51.58 41.86 45.44
N THR A 2 50.29 41.54 45.32
CA THR A 2 49.47 41.74 44.10
C THR A 2 50.18 41.24 42.84
N ASN A 3 49.78 40.05 42.37
CA ASN A 3 50.04 39.65 40.99
C ASN A 3 48.69 39.36 40.30
N THR A 4 48.52 40.01 39.17
CA THR A 4 47.23 40.33 38.54
C THR A 4 47.02 39.44 37.31
N LEU A 5 45.86 38.77 37.30
CA LEU A 5 45.00 38.36 36.17
C LEU A 5 45.64 38.12 34.78
N GLY A 6 45.64 36.86 34.34
CA GLY A 6 45.59 36.48 32.93
C GLY A 6 44.15 36.22 32.52
N THR A 7 43.63 36.99 31.56
CA THR A 7 42.30 36.84 30.96
C THR A 7 42.30 35.74 29.88
N SER A 8 41.55 34.66 30.11
CA SER A 8 41.16 33.70 29.08
C SER A 8 39.91 34.20 28.37
N GLN A 9 40.02 34.57 27.09
CA GLN A 9 38.83 34.86 26.26
C GLN A 9 38.12 33.55 25.91
N GLY A 10 36.86 33.43 26.33
CA GLY A 10 35.97 32.34 25.96
C GLY A 10 35.53 32.45 24.50
N GLN A 11 35.63 31.35 23.78
CA GLN A 11 35.11 31.18 22.43
C GLN A 11 33.58 31.11 22.49
N PRO A 12 32.83 31.84 21.65
CA PRO A 12 31.38 31.81 21.67
C PRO A 12 30.87 30.45 21.18
N PRO A 13 29.73 29.94 21.70
CA PRO A 13 29.18 28.67 21.26
C PRO A 13 28.74 28.80 19.79
N MET A 14 29.15 27.82 18.97
CA MET A 14 28.71 27.74 17.58
C MET A 14 27.19 27.53 17.56
N ALA A 15 26.48 28.41 16.84
CA ALA A 15 25.07 28.24 16.57
C ALA A 15 24.83 26.93 15.83
N GLU A 16 23.93 26.10 16.35
CA GLU A 16 23.51 24.85 15.75
C GLU A 16 22.85 25.14 14.40
N ALA A 17 23.44 24.65 13.32
CA ALA A 17 22.94 24.86 11.97
C ALA A 17 21.62 24.10 11.78
N ALA A 18 20.62 24.76 11.20
CA ALA A 18 19.36 24.12 10.83
C ALA A 18 19.61 22.94 9.86
N PRO A 19 18.89 21.81 10.02
CA PRO A 19 19.12 20.63 9.20
C PRO A 19 18.85 20.93 7.72
N THR A 20 19.80 20.54 6.87
CA THR A 20 19.66 20.60 5.40
C THR A 20 18.58 19.62 4.92
N ALA A 21 18.01 19.87 3.73
CA ALA A 21 16.89 19.14 3.12
C ALA A 21 17.05 17.61 2.94
N HIS A 22 18.15 17.02 3.40
CA HIS A 22 18.47 15.60 3.30
C HIS A 22 18.05 14.75 4.51
N GLU A 23 17.39 15.36 5.49
CA GLU A 23 17.02 14.73 6.76
C GLU A 23 15.52 14.84 7.04
N ALA A 24 14.68 14.80 5.99
CA ALA A 24 13.26 14.54 6.20
C ALA A 24 13.13 13.16 6.88
N PRO A 25 12.53 13.07 8.07
CA PRO A 25 12.43 11.80 8.78
C PRO A 25 11.72 10.79 7.89
N PHE A 26 12.24 9.56 7.84
CA PHE A 26 11.60 8.44 7.17
C PHE A 26 10.14 8.35 7.62
N ARG A 27 9.22 8.70 6.72
CA ARG A 27 7.79 8.74 7.02
C ARG A 27 7.14 7.60 6.27
N THR A 28 6.76 6.58 7.02
CA THR A 28 5.97 5.47 6.47
C THR A 28 4.63 6.00 5.95
N PRO A 29 4.15 5.52 4.79
CA PRO A 29 2.82 5.86 4.30
C PRO A 29 1.76 5.49 5.34
N ARG A 30 0.71 6.32 5.44
CA ARG A 30 -0.39 6.10 6.38
C ARG A 30 -1.72 5.96 5.66
N LEU A 31 -2.61 5.23 6.30
CA LEU A 31 -4.00 5.12 5.87
C LEU A 31 -4.65 6.52 5.81
N GLY A 32 -5.38 6.79 4.73
CA GLY A 32 -6.08 8.05 4.52
C GLY A 32 -5.21 9.19 3.97
N GLU A 33 -3.91 8.98 3.78
CA GLU A 33 -3.04 9.97 3.15
C GLU A 33 -2.98 9.81 1.63
N PRO A 34 -2.72 10.90 0.88
CA PRO A 34 -2.40 10.80 -0.54
C PRO A 34 -1.21 9.86 -0.78
N ALA A 35 -1.32 9.00 -1.79
CA ALA A 35 -0.23 8.19 -2.25
C ALA A 35 0.93 9.06 -2.73
N ILE A 36 2.16 8.63 -2.42
CA ILE A 36 3.37 9.38 -2.74
C ILE A 36 3.57 9.36 -4.27
N PRO A 37 3.72 10.53 -4.94
CA PRO A 37 3.92 10.58 -6.37
C PRO A 37 5.14 9.78 -6.83
N PHE A 38 4.99 9.07 -7.96
CA PHE A 38 6.08 8.38 -8.62
C PHE A 38 5.99 8.53 -10.14
N ARG A 39 7.16 8.40 -10.79
CA ARG A 39 7.35 8.21 -12.23
C ARG A 39 8.42 7.14 -12.41
N VAL A 40 8.05 6.01 -12.99
CA VAL A 40 8.92 4.82 -13.05
C VAL A 40 8.85 4.15 -14.41
N ARG A 41 9.98 3.59 -14.85
CA ARG A 41 10.03 2.71 -16.03
C ARG A 41 9.49 1.34 -15.63
N THR A 42 8.75 0.72 -16.53
CA THR A 42 8.18 -0.61 -16.29
C THR A 42 8.34 -1.50 -17.51
N THR A 43 8.08 -2.80 -17.33
CA THR A 43 8.00 -3.79 -18.42
C THR A 43 6.97 -3.44 -19.50
N MET A 44 6.05 -2.49 -19.25
CA MET A 44 5.01 -2.07 -20.19
C MET A 44 5.05 -0.55 -20.48
N GLY A 45 6.25 0.03 -20.46
CA GLY A 45 6.49 1.47 -20.66
C GLY A 45 6.47 2.26 -19.36
N GLU A 46 6.65 3.58 -19.45
CA GLU A 46 6.66 4.44 -18.26
C GLU A 46 5.26 4.49 -17.61
N ARG A 47 5.23 4.58 -16.27
CA ARG A 47 4.01 4.78 -15.49
C ARG A 47 4.20 5.88 -14.45
N ASN A 48 3.12 6.61 -14.21
CA ASN A 48 3.01 7.67 -13.22
C ASN A 48 1.82 7.39 -12.32
N LEU A 49 1.88 7.83 -11.06
CA LEU A 49 0.74 7.72 -10.15
C LEU A 49 -0.54 8.37 -10.73
N ALA A 50 -0.40 9.45 -11.49
CA ALA A 50 -1.50 10.15 -12.13
C ALA A 50 -2.25 9.30 -13.18
N ASP A 51 -1.58 8.32 -13.81
CA ASP A 51 -2.17 7.45 -14.84
C ASP A 51 -3.31 6.57 -14.27
N TYR A 52 -3.33 6.41 -12.95
CA TYR A 52 -4.29 5.59 -12.21
C TYR A 52 -5.47 6.40 -11.67
N ARG A 53 -5.53 7.72 -11.87
CA ARG A 53 -6.68 8.54 -11.43
C ARG A 53 -7.99 8.01 -12.04
N GLY A 54 -9.05 8.02 -11.24
CA GLY A 54 -10.35 7.46 -11.65
C GLY A 54 -10.44 5.92 -11.56
N ARG A 55 -9.37 5.23 -11.17
CA ARG A 55 -9.32 3.78 -10.98
C ARG A 55 -8.62 3.43 -9.67
N TRP A 56 -8.90 2.25 -9.14
CA TRP A 56 -8.10 1.71 -8.05
C TRP A 56 -6.74 1.25 -8.57
N LEU A 57 -5.73 1.31 -7.71
CA LEU A 57 -4.41 0.74 -7.95
C LEU A 57 -4.01 -0.15 -6.77
N LEU A 58 -3.69 -1.40 -7.06
CA LEU A 58 -2.91 -2.24 -6.16
C LEU A 58 -1.43 -2.13 -6.56
N LEU A 59 -0.70 -1.31 -5.80
CA LEU A 59 0.76 -1.24 -5.87
C LEU A 59 1.33 -2.29 -4.90
N PHE A 60 2.22 -3.14 -5.37
CA PHE A 60 2.80 -4.19 -4.54
C PHE A 60 4.27 -4.44 -4.87
N SER A 61 5.08 -4.71 -3.85
CA SER A 61 6.50 -5.01 -4.01
C SER A 61 6.79 -6.51 -3.84
N HIS A 62 7.93 -6.95 -4.37
CA HIS A 62 8.49 -8.27 -4.12
C HIS A 62 10.02 -8.18 -3.91
N PRO A 63 10.61 -9.06 -3.09
CA PRO A 63 12.03 -8.95 -2.74
C PRO A 63 13.02 -8.97 -3.91
N ALA A 64 12.86 -9.91 -4.84
CA ALA A 64 13.74 -10.09 -5.99
C ALA A 64 13.09 -10.97 -7.06
N ASP A 65 13.40 -10.68 -8.32
CA ASP A 65 13.15 -11.54 -9.47
C ASP A 65 13.87 -12.89 -9.31
N PHE A 66 13.44 -13.90 -10.09
CA PHE A 66 14.04 -15.25 -10.07
C PHE A 66 14.04 -15.94 -8.69
N THR A 67 13.10 -15.59 -7.81
CA THR A 67 12.91 -16.26 -6.52
C THR A 67 11.54 -16.94 -6.42
N PRO A 68 11.43 -18.12 -5.78
CA PRO A 68 10.27 -19.00 -5.93
C PRO A 68 8.97 -18.43 -5.37
N VAL A 69 9.02 -17.78 -4.20
CA VAL A 69 7.82 -17.18 -3.59
C VAL A 69 7.34 -15.97 -4.39
N CYS A 70 8.26 -15.16 -4.94
CA CYS A 70 7.87 -14.05 -5.82
C CYS A 70 7.23 -14.57 -7.11
N THR A 71 7.80 -15.61 -7.71
CA THR A 71 7.25 -16.26 -8.91
C THR A 71 5.84 -16.80 -8.65
N SER A 72 5.62 -17.46 -7.51
CA SER A 72 4.28 -17.99 -7.18
C SER A 72 3.24 -16.86 -6.99
N GLU A 73 3.61 -15.75 -6.37
CA GLU A 73 2.74 -14.59 -6.21
C GLU A 73 2.40 -13.93 -7.54
N PHE A 74 3.36 -13.74 -8.44
CA PHE A 74 3.12 -13.14 -9.76
C PHE A 74 2.20 -14.02 -10.62
N ILE A 75 2.35 -15.35 -10.55
CA ILE A 75 1.42 -16.29 -11.18
C ILE A 75 0.02 -16.15 -10.60
N ALA A 76 -0.11 -16.05 -9.27
CA ALA A 76 -1.40 -15.89 -8.61
C ALA A 76 -2.07 -14.55 -8.97
N PHE A 77 -1.32 -13.46 -9.01
CA PHE A 77 -1.79 -12.17 -9.50
C PHE A 77 -2.20 -12.21 -10.97
N ALA A 78 -1.43 -12.88 -11.83
CA ALA A 78 -1.75 -13.01 -13.26
C ALA A 78 -3.10 -13.72 -13.46
N ARG A 79 -3.33 -14.82 -12.73
CA ARG A 79 -4.61 -15.56 -12.75
C ARG A 79 -5.77 -14.72 -12.20
N ALA A 80 -5.52 -13.91 -11.18
CA ALA A 80 -6.51 -13.03 -10.56
C ALA A 80 -6.72 -11.70 -11.30
N HIS A 81 -5.89 -11.35 -12.29
CA HIS A 81 -5.87 -10.04 -12.92
C HIS A 81 -7.25 -9.63 -13.49
N GLY A 82 -7.96 -10.56 -14.14
CA GLY A 82 -9.31 -10.31 -14.65
C GLY A 82 -10.31 -9.90 -13.56
N ARG A 83 -10.17 -10.42 -12.33
CA ARG A 83 -11.04 -10.09 -11.19
C ARG A 83 -10.72 -8.71 -10.61
N PHE A 84 -9.44 -8.32 -10.55
CA PHE A 84 -9.07 -6.94 -10.20
C PHE A 84 -9.60 -5.93 -11.24
N ARG A 85 -9.46 -6.26 -12.53
CA ARG A 85 -9.98 -5.44 -13.63
C ARG A 85 -11.50 -5.28 -13.58
N ALA A 86 -12.24 -6.34 -13.26
CA ALA A 86 -13.69 -6.28 -13.05
C ALA A 86 -14.10 -5.35 -11.90
N LEU A 87 -13.21 -5.15 -10.91
CA LEU A 87 -13.36 -4.20 -9.82
C LEU A 87 -12.71 -2.83 -10.14
N SER A 88 -12.44 -2.51 -11.41
CA SER A 88 -11.78 -1.26 -11.82
C SER A 88 -10.45 -0.98 -11.09
N CYS A 89 -9.69 -2.04 -10.81
CA CYS A 89 -8.39 -1.99 -10.16
C CYS A 89 -7.28 -2.44 -11.10
N GLU A 90 -6.25 -1.61 -11.24
CA GLU A 90 -5.02 -1.92 -11.96
C GLU A 90 -3.96 -2.47 -11.00
N LEU A 91 -3.02 -3.25 -11.53
CA LEU A 91 -1.89 -3.81 -10.77
C LEU A 91 -0.58 -3.13 -11.19
N LEU A 92 0.30 -2.88 -10.22
CA LEU A 92 1.69 -2.46 -10.46
C LEU A 92 2.62 -3.21 -9.50
N GLY A 93 3.44 -4.11 -10.06
CA GLY A 93 4.51 -4.78 -9.32
C GLY A 93 5.74 -3.87 -9.20
N LEU A 94 6.59 -4.10 -8.20
CA LEU A 94 7.83 -3.35 -7.99
C LEU A 94 8.90 -4.21 -7.31
N SER A 95 10.14 -4.15 -7.79
CA SER A 95 11.31 -4.50 -6.97
C SER A 95 12.47 -3.57 -7.30
N VAL A 96 13.59 -3.78 -6.62
CA VAL A 96 14.85 -3.04 -6.84
C VAL A 96 15.67 -3.60 -8.00
N ASP A 97 15.17 -4.63 -8.69
CA ASP A 97 15.82 -5.20 -9.85
C ASP A 97 15.75 -4.24 -11.06
N SER A 98 16.63 -4.45 -12.03
CA SER A 98 16.62 -3.68 -13.27
C SER A 98 15.47 -4.09 -14.19
N LEU A 99 15.07 -3.20 -15.10
CA LEU A 99 14.09 -3.51 -16.14
C LEU A 99 14.47 -4.74 -16.97
N PHE A 100 15.76 -4.95 -17.24
CA PHE A 100 16.21 -6.11 -18.00
C PHE A 100 16.03 -7.43 -17.23
N ALA A 101 16.19 -7.41 -15.91
CA ALA A 101 15.88 -8.55 -15.06
C ALA A 101 14.38 -8.86 -15.10
N HIS A 102 13.52 -7.85 -14.98
CA HIS A 102 12.07 -8.03 -15.09
C HIS A 102 11.68 -8.65 -16.43
N LEU A 103 12.21 -8.12 -17.54
CA LEU A 103 11.92 -8.62 -18.88
C LEU A 103 12.39 -10.08 -19.07
N ALA A 104 13.57 -10.43 -18.55
CA ALA A 104 14.05 -11.81 -18.59
C ALA A 104 13.18 -12.73 -17.72
N TRP A 105 12.78 -12.26 -16.54
CA TRP A 105 11.98 -13.03 -15.60
C TRP A 105 10.57 -13.31 -16.11
N VAL A 106 9.85 -12.30 -16.63
CA VAL A 106 8.50 -12.53 -17.19
C VAL A 106 8.53 -13.46 -18.40
N ARG A 107 9.59 -13.40 -19.22
CA ARG A 107 9.79 -14.33 -20.35
C ARG A 107 10.07 -15.74 -19.88
N SER A 108 10.87 -15.92 -18.82
CA SER A 108 11.12 -17.23 -18.21
C SER A 108 9.84 -17.81 -17.61
N ILE A 109 9.03 -17.02 -16.87
CA ILE A 109 7.72 -17.47 -16.35
C ILE A 109 6.81 -17.94 -17.49
N GLU A 110 6.75 -17.18 -18.59
CA GLU A 110 5.92 -17.57 -19.74
C GLU A 110 6.44 -18.86 -20.41
N ALA A 111 7.74 -18.95 -20.67
CA ALA A 111 8.34 -20.09 -21.36
C ALA A 111 8.33 -21.38 -20.52
N GLU A 112 8.62 -21.28 -19.22
CA GLU A 112 8.83 -22.44 -18.34
C GLU A 112 7.58 -22.82 -17.56
N LEU A 113 6.72 -21.84 -17.22
CA LEU A 113 5.55 -22.04 -16.36
C LEU A 113 4.22 -21.78 -17.10
N SER A 114 4.27 -21.41 -18.39
CA SER A 114 3.09 -21.20 -19.25
C SER A 114 2.11 -20.17 -18.70
N VAL A 115 2.62 -19.10 -18.07
CA VAL A 115 1.81 -18.00 -17.54
C VAL A 115 2.36 -16.67 -18.04
N THR A 116 1.53 -15.90 -18.75
CA THR A 116 1.83 -14.53 -19.14
C THR A 116 1.52 -13.58 -17.98
N ILE A 117 2.44 -12.66 -17.66
CA ILE A 117 2.23 -11.60 -16.65
C ILE A 117 1.56 -10.39 -17.32
N PRO A 118 0.27 -10.08 -17.01
CA PRO A 118 -0.52 -9.13 -17.78
C PRO A 118 -0.47 -7.68 -17.24
N PHE A 119 0.46 -7.37 -16.35
CA PHE A 119 0.56 -6.06 -15.69
C PHE A 119 2.04 -5.59 -15.60
N PRO A 120 2.27 -4.27 -15.48
CA PRO A 120 3.62 -3.72 -15.41
C PRO A 120 4.37 -4.09 -14.13
N ILE A 121 5.68 -4.24 -14.25
CA ILE A 121 6.64 -4.34 -13.15
C ILE A 121 7.57 -3.15 -13.23
N ALA A 122 7.57 -2.30 -12.20
CA ALA A 122 8.41 -1.12 -12.09
C ALA A 122 9.82 -1.48 -11.60
N GLU A 123 10.84 -0.95 -12.30
CA GLU A 123 12.21 -0.97 -11.80
C GLU A 123 12.40 0.16 -10.78
N ASP A 124 12.98 -0.16 -9.63
CA ASP A 124 13.40 0.83 -8.63
C ASP A 124 14.83 0.58 -8.14
N ILE A 125 15.78 0.56 -9.08
CA ILE A 125 17.23 0.42 -8.79
C ILE A 125 17.69 1.48 -7.76
N SER A 126 17.10 2.68 -7.80
CA SER A 126 17.41 3.77 -6.87
C SER A 126 16.94 3.53 -5.44
N MET A 127 16.03 2.58 -5.23
CA MET A 127 15.31 2.32 -3.99
C MET A 127 14.45 3.52 -3.51
N ALA A 128 14.27 4.56 -4.32
CA ALA A 128 13.60 5.78 -3.90
C ALA A 128 12.12 5.52 -3.64
N MET A 129 11.45 4.79 -4.54
CA MET A 129 10.04 4.46 -4.39
C MET A 129 9.84 3.44 -3.26
N ALA A 130 10.70 2.41 -3.19
CA ALA A 130 10.67 1.41 -2.13
C ALA A 130 10.86 2.04 -0.75
N ARG A 131 11.79 3.00 -0.58
CA ARG A 131 11.97 3.72 0.68
C ARG A 131 10.80 4.65 0.98
N ALA A 132 10.30 5.39 -0.01
CA ALA A 132 9.16 6.29 0.16
C ALA A 132 7.90 5.54 0.62
N TYR A 133 7.67 4.35 0.06
CA TYR A 133 6.57 3.49 0.45
C TYR A 133 6.87 2.61 1.66
N GLY A 134 8.01 2.75 2.32
CA GLY A 134 8.36 1.93 3.48
C GLY A 134 8.52 0.43 3.19
N MET A 135 8.78 0.07 1.93
CA MET A 135 9.01 -1.31 1.48
C MET A 135 10.45 -1.78 1.78
N ILE A 136 11.34 -0.88 2.16
CA ILE A 136 12.65 -1.20 2.75
C ILE A 136 12.66 -0.59 4.15
N HIS A 137 12.77 -1.43 5.17
CA HIS A 137 12.67 -0.97 6.55
C HIS A 137 13.98 -0.33 7.02
N PRO A 138 13.92 0.71 7.89
CA PRO A 138 15.12 1.30 8.47
C PRO A 138 15.93 0.27 9.26
N GLY A 139 17.26 0.27 9.08
CA GLY A 139 18.16 -0.64 9.78
C GLY A 139 18.25 -2.05 9.19
N ASP A 140 17.51 -2.34 8.11
CA ASP A 140 17.64 -3.61 7.40
C ASP A 140 18.98 -3.67 6.64
N ALA A 141 19.70 -4.78 6.76
CA ALA A 141 20.99 -4.98 6.08
C ALA A 141 20.79 -5.30 4.59
N SER A 142 19.59 -5.74 4.21
CA SER A 142 19.22 -6.04 2.84
C SER A 142 18.67 -4.82 2.12
N THR A 143 18.98 -4.70 0.83
CA THR A 143 18.34 -3.72 -0.07
C THR A 143 17.07 -4.26 -0.73
N ALA A 144 16.77 -5.55 -0.56
CA ALA A 144 15.56 -6.16 -1.10
C ALA A 144 14.32 -5.61 -0.38
N THR A 145 13.23 -5.40 -1.12
CA THR A 145 11.98 -4.96 -0.50
C THR A 145 11.32 -6.08 0.30
N VAL A 146 10.59 -5.75 1.35
CA VAL A 146 9.56 -6.63 1.90
C VAL A 146 8.40 -6.79 0.90
N ARG A 147 7.45 -7.70 1.19
CA ARG A 147 6.25 -7.88 0.37
C ARG A 147 5.17 -6.87 0.80
N GLY A 148 5.33 -5.63 0.38
CA GLY A 148 4.38 -4.55 0.61
C GLY A 148 3.21 -4.60 -0.37
N SER A 149 2.02 -4.22 0.08
CA SER A 149 0.82 -4.08 -0.74
C SER A 149 0.06 -2.82 -0.33
N PHE A 150 -0.37 -2.02 -1.31
CA PHE A 150 -1.10 -0.77 -1.11
C PHE A 150 -2.32 -0.74 -2.03
N LEU A 151 -3.52 -0.62 -1.46
CA LEU A 151 -4.70 -0.26 -2.24
C LEU A 151 -4.84 1.25 -2.22
N ILE A 152 -4.74 1.86 -3.40
CA ILE A 152 -4.86 3.29 -3.63
C ILE A 152 -6.16 3.52 -4.40
N ASP A 153 -7.01 4.41 -3.90
CA ASP A 153 -8.33 4.66 -4.48
C ASP A 153 -8.30 5.58 -5.71
N PRO A 154 -9.44 5.77 -6.41
CA PRO A 154 -9.53 6.63 -7.59
C PRO A 154 -9.10 8.09 -7.38
N ALA A 155 -9.16 8.59 -6.15
CA ALA A 155 -8.71 9.94 -5.77
C ALA A 155 -7.20 9.98 -5.48
N GLY A 156 -6.55 8.82 -5.39
CA GLY A 156 -5.14 8.69 -5.07
C GLY A 156 -4.84 8.60 -3.59
N VAL A 157 -5.79 8.16 -2.76
CA VAL A 157 -5.63 8.02 -1.31
C VAL A 157 -5.34 6.57 -0.95
N ILE A 158 -4.44 6.35 0.01
CA ILE A 158 -4.11 5.00 0.51
C ILE A 158 -5.26 4.51 1.41
N ARG A 159 -5.86 3.38 1.05
CA ARG A 159 -7.02 2.77 1.74
C ARG A 159 -6.72 1.42 2.39
N MET A 160 -5.58 0.81 2.05
CA MET A 160 -5.04 -0.35 2.73
C MET A 160 -3.53 -0.38 2.54
N LEU A 161 -2.82 -0.82 3.56
CA LEU A 161 -1.42 -1.16 3.49
C LEU A 161 -1.16 -2.46 4.27
N ALA A 162 -0.35 -3.36 3.70
CA ALA A 162 0.06 -4.59 4.36
C ALA A 162 1.52 -4.89 4.04
N TYR A 163 2.29 -5.33 5.04
CA TYR A 163 3.68 -5.73 4.89
C TYR A 163 3.84 -7.17 5.33
N TYR A 164 4.25 -8.03 4.40
CA TYR A 164 4.62 -9.41 4.69
C TYR A 164 6.15 -9.55 4.66
N PRO A 165 6.73 -10.40 5.52
CA PRO A 165 8.15 -10.70 5.43
C PRO A 165 8.46 -11.43 4.12
N MET A 166 9.74 -11.45 3.73
CA MET A 166 10.20 -12.13 2.51
C MET A 166 9.78 -13.61 2.48
N THR A 167 9.66 -14.24 3.64
CA THR A 167 9.36 -15.67 3.83
C THR A 167 7.89 -16.05 3.67
N THR A 168 6.97 -15.10 3.61
CA THR A 168 5.52 -15.38 3.61
C THR A 168 4.86 -14.81 2.37
N GLY A 169 4.36 -15.68 1.48
CA GLY A 169 3.56 -15.26 0.33
C GLY A 169 2.19 -14.69 0.76
N ARG A 170 1.70 -13.72 -0.01
CA ARG A 170 0.42 -13.02 0.22
C ARG A 170 -0.78 -13.87 -0.17
N SER A 171 -1.91 -13.59 0.48
CA SER A 171 -3.22 -14.07 0.03
C SER A 171 -3.81 -13.09 -0.99
N ILE A 172 -3.87 -13.50 -2.26
CA ILE A 172 -4.48 -12.67 -3.33
C ILE A 172 -5.99 -12.54 -3.14
N GLU A 173 -6.63 -13.56 -2.60
CA GLU A 173 -8.06 -13.53 -2.24
C GLU A 173 -8.35 -12.46 -1.19
N GLU A 174 -7.45 -12.27 -0.22
CA GLU A 174 -7.64 -11.24 0.81
C GLU A 174 -7.51 -9.83 0.23
N LEU A 175 -6.60 -9.63 -0.74
CA LEU A 175 -6.47 -8.36 -1.44
C LEU A 175 -7.73 -8.04 -2.26
N LEU A 176 -8.31 -9.03 -2.93
CA LEU A 176 -9.57 -8.91 -3.67
C LEU A 176 -10.77 -8.66 -2.74
N ARG A 177 -10.84 -9.38 -1.62
CA ARG A 177 -11.89 -9.23 -0.61
C ARG A 177 -11.83 -7.82 -0.01
N THR A 178 -10.65 -7.36 0.37
CA THR A 178 -10.43 -6.01 0.92
C THR A 178 -10.79 -4.93 -0.08
N LEU A 179 -10.37 -5.05 -1.35
CA LEU A 179 -10.77 -4.11 -2.40
C LEU A 179 -12.30 -4.07 -2.54
N SER A 180 -12.94 -5.23 -2.57
CA SER A 180 -14.40 -5.32 -2.70
C SER A 180 -15.12 -4.69 -1.50
N ALA A 181 -14.58 -4.89 -0.30
CA ALA A 181 -15.11 -4.34 0.96
C ALA A 181 -14.98 -2.82 1.02
N LEU A 182 -13.84 -2.28 0.60
CA LEU A 182 -13.62 -0.84 0.51
C LEU A 182 -14.60 -0.20 -0.48
N GLN A 183 -14.76 -0.80 -1.67
CA GLN A 183 -15.75 -0.32 -2.65
C GLN A 183 -17.19 -0.42 -2.16
N GLU A 184 -17.50 -1.48 -1.41
CA GLU A 184 -18.83 -1.64 -0.82
C GLU A 184 -19.11 -0.55 0.22
N SER A 185 -18.17 -0.33 1.12
CA SER A 185 -18.29 0.70 2.15
C SER A 185 -18.46 2.10 1.56
N ASP A 186 -17.70 2.42 0.51
CA ASP A 186 -17.80 3.69 -0.21
C ASP A 186 -19.15 3.84 -0.95
N ALA A 187 -19.70 2.75 -1.49
CA ALA A 187 -20.92 2.79 -2.30
C ALA A 187 -22.21 2.80 -1.46
N SER A 188 -22.28 2.03 -0.38
CA SER A 188 -23.50 1.84 0.42
C SER A 188 -23.47 2.53 1.78
N GLY A 189 -22.33 3.11 2.19
CA GLY A 189 -22.17 3.76 3.49
C GLY A 189 -22.20 2.78 4.68
N VAL A 190 -22.13 1.48 4.42
CA VAL A 190 -22.02 0.44 5.46
C VAL A 190 -20.56 0.24 5.85
N SER A 191 -20.35 -0.35 7.03
CA SER A 191 -19.07 -0.96 7.39
C SER A 191 -19.13 -2.46 7.08
N THR A 192 -18.03 -3.03 6.58
CA THR A 192 -17.94 -4.49 6.35
C THR A 192 -17.42 -5.19 7.61
N PRO A 193 -18.17 -6.13 8.21
CA PRO A 193 -17.75 -6.82 9.43
C PRO A 193 -16.54 -7.74 9.22
N ALA A 194 -16.06 -8.36 10.31
CA ALA A 194 -15.01 -9.37 10.27
C ALA A 194 -15.37 -10.49 9.28
N ASP A 195 -14.38 -10.94 8.50
CA ASP A 195 -14.51 -12.00 7.50
C ASP A 195 -15.53 -11.75 6.37
N TRP A 196 -16.06 -10.52 6.26
CA TRP A 196 -17.06 -10.16 5.24
C TRP A 196 -16.62 -10.53 3.83
N LYS A 197 -17.54 -11.09 3.05
CA LYS A 197 -17.39 -11.40 1.63
C LYS A 197 -18.44 -10.68 0.77
N PRO A 198 -18.14 -10.44 -0.52
CA PRO A 198 -19.11 -9.86 -1.44
C PRO A 198 -20.45 -10.59 -1.42
N GLY A 199 -21.53 -9.84 -1.22
CA GLY A 199 -22.90 -10.34 -1.11
C GLY A 199 -23.40 -10.55 0.33
N GLU A 200 -22.51 -10.52 1.33
CA GLU A 200 -22.91 -10.55 2.74
C GLU A 200 -23.36 -9.18 3.25
N GLU A 201 -24.13 -9.17 4.33
CA GLU A 201 -24.61 -7.94 4.96
C GLU A 201 -23.45 -7.13 5.55
N GLY A 202 -23.49 -5.81 5.32
CA GLY A 202 -22.69 -4.86 6.07
C GLY A 202 -23.36 -4.52 7.40
N VAL A 203 -22.76 -3.61 8.15
CA VAL A 203 -23.34 -3.05 9.37
C VAL A 203 -23.38 -1.53 9.26
N LEU A 204 -24.48 -0.92 9.71
CA LEU A 204 -24.57 0.53 9.74
C LEU A 204 -23.57 1.14 10.72
N PRO A 205 -22.98 2.31 10.39
CA PRO A 205 -22.20 3.08 11.36
C PRO A 205 -22.99 3.34 12.64
N PRO A 206 -22.34 3.34 13.81
CA PRO A 206 -23.04 3.52 15.08
C PRO A 206 -23.70 4.90 15.13
N PRO A 207 -24.83 5.05 15.84
CA PRO A 207 -25.40 6.35 16.12
C PRO A 207 -24.43 7.20 16.95
N LEU A 208 -24.40 8.51 16.70
CA LEU A 208 -23.52 9.44 17.44
C LEU A 208 -24.24 10.20 18.55
N THR A 209 -25.55 10.02 18.68
CA THR A 209 -26.38 10.64 19.72
C THR A 209 -27.19 9.59 20.46
N VAL A 210 -27.54 9.88 21.72
CA VAL A 210 -28.45 9.03 22.52
C VAL A 210 -29.81 8.91 21.83
N GLN A 211 -30.31 10.01 21.27
CA GLN A 211 -31.59 10.02 20.56
C GLN A 211 -31.58 9.03 19.36
N ASP A 212 -30.54 9.05 18.54
CA ASP A 212 -30.43 8.15 17.39
C ASP A 212 -30.22 6.68 17.83
N ALA A 213 -29.52 6.46 18.96
CA ALA A 213 -29.35 5.14 19.55
C ALA A 213 -30.68 4.54 20.04
N GLU A 214 -31.48 5.33 20.76
CA GLU A 214 -32.81 4.91 21.19
C GLU A 214 -33.75 4.68 20.01
N ALA A 215 -33.73 5.58 19.01
CA ALA A 215 -34.52 5.42 17.79
C ALA A 215 -34.15 4.12 17.05
N ARG A 216 -32.85 3.83 16.91
CA ARG A 216 -32.38 2.60 16.28
C ARG A 216 -32.78 1.36 17.08
N LYS A 217 -32.68 1.39 18.41
CA LYS A 217 -33.08 0.27 19.27
C LYS A 217 -34.59 0.03 19.20
N ALA A 218 -35.39 1.09 19.22
CA ALA A 218 -36.84 1.03 19.04
C ALA A 218 -37.24 0.51 17.65
N GLY A 219 -36.43 0.77 16.62
CA GLY A 219 -36.57 0.24 15.26
C GLY A 219 -36.26 -1.25 15.09
N GLY A 220 -36.00 -1.98 16.17
CA GLY A 220 -35.79 -3.44 16.15
C GLY A 220 -34.34 -3.89 15.98
N ALA A 221 -33.38 -2.98 16.12
CA ALA A 221 -31.97 -3.34 16.02
C ALA A 221 -31.55 -4.36 17.10
N PRO A 222 -30.72 -5.37 16.75
CA PRO A 222 -30.16 -6.31 17.71
C PRO A 222 -29.50 -5.60 18.90
N ALA A 223 -28.68 -4.58 18.62
CA ALA A 223 -28.18 -3.63 19.60
C ALA A 223 -28.24 -2.22 19.03
N TRP A 224 -28.32 -1.21 19.90
CA TRP A 224 -28.38 0.20 19.47
C TRP A 224 -27.18 0.62 18.60
N TYR A 225 -26.04 -0.08 18.71
CA TYR A 225 -24.83 0.14 17.93
C TYR A 225 -24.64 -0.89 16.79
N TYR A 226 -25.46 -1.94 16.71
CA TYR A 226 -25.28 -3.04 15.77
C TYR A 226 -26.56 -3.30 14.97
N GLN A 227 -26.54 -2.86 13.71
CA GLN A 227 -27.64 -3.03 12.77
C GLN A 227 -27.08 -3.59 11.46
N PRO A 228 -27.29 -4.89 11.16
CA PRO A 228 -27.03 -5.44 9.84
C PRO A 228 -27.84 -4.71 8.77
N GLN A 229 -27.24 -4.53 7.60
CA GLN A 229 -27.87 -3.95 6.44
C GLN A 229 -27.33 -4.60 5.17
N ALA A 230 -28.24 -5.00 4.27
CA ALA A 230 -27.85 -5.45 2.95
C ALA A 230 -27.02 -4.38 2.23
N GLY A 231 -25.90 -4.79 1.64
CA GLY A 231 -25.06 -3.90 0.83
C GLY A 231 -25.78 -3.39 -0.43
N ALA A 232 -25.10 -2.53 -1.18
CA ALA A 232 -25.56 -2.08 -2.48
C ALA A 232 -25.80 -3.31 -3.38
N LYS A 233 -27.02 -3.39 -3.96
CA LYS A 233 -27.29 -4.35 -5.03
C LYS A 233 -26.48 -3.91 -6.25
N ARG A 234 -25.45 -4.67 -6.60
CA ARG A 234 -24.65 -4.49 -7.82
C ARG A 234 -25.36 -5.11 -9.02
#